data_AF-A0A699TM37-F1
#
_entry.id   AF-A0A699TM37-F1
#
_cell.length_a   1.000
_cell.length_b   1.000
_cell.length_c   1.000
_cell.angle_alpha   90.00
_cell.angle_beta   90.00
_cell.angle_gamma   90.00
#
_symmetry.space_group_name_H-M   'P 1'
#
loop_
_entity.id
_entity.type
_entity.pdbx_description
1 polymer ?
#
loop_
_entity_poly.entity_id
_entity_poly.type
_entity_poly.pdbx_seq_one_letter_code
_entity_poly.pdbx_strand_id
1 'polypeptide(L)'
;QGGAPGKQRVIVCYNCKGEGHMSKQCTKPRRKRDAEWFKDKVLLVQAQANGQVLQEEELEFLADLGTAESSSNQIVVTNNAAYQADDLDAYDSDC
;
A
#
# COMPACT_ATOMS: atom_id res chain seq x y z
N GLN A 1 17.65 35.69 -0.30
CA GLN A 1 18.47 34.76 0.51
C GLN A 1 17.62 34.35 1.71
N GLY A 2 17.40 33.05 1.94
CA GLY A 2 16.59 32.56 3.07
C GLY A 2 15.47 31.60 2.69
N GLY A 3 15.76 30.53 1.96
CA GLY A 3 14.90 29.35 1.98
C GLY A 3 15.09 28.68 3.34
N ALA A 4 14.01 28.48 4.09
CA ALA A 4 14.06 27.77 5.36
C ALA A 4 14.75 26.41 5.15
N PRO A 5 15.73 26.01 6.00
CA PRO A 5 16.31 24.68 5.91
C PRO A 5 15.15 23.69 6.10
N GLY A 6 14.82 22.97 5.02
CA GLY A 6 13.82 21.91 5.07
C GLY A 6 14.19 21.00 6.23
N LYS A 7 13.30 20.88 7.21
CA LYS A 7 13.54 20.06 8.40
C LYS A 7 13.97 18.69 7.91
N GLN A 8 15.24 18.34 8.12
CA GLN A 8 15.75 17.03 7.74
C GLN A 8 14.93 16.03 8.51
N ARG A 9 13.99 15.37 7.83
CA ARG A 9 13.10 14.42 8.47
C ARG A 9 13.97 13.24 8.90
N VAL A 10 13.81 12.82 10.14
CA VAL A 10 14.51 11.66 10.65
C VAL A 10 14.07 10.45 9.83
N ILE A 11 15.02 9.66 9.35
CA ILE A 11 14.73 8.42 8.62
C ILE A 11 14.14 7.43 9.61
N VAL A 12 12.91 6.97 9.34
CA VAL A 12 12.20 5.99 10.19
C VAL A 12 12.24 4.64 9.50
N CYS A 13 12.84 3.66 10.17
CA CYS A 13 12.85 2.29 9.73
C CYS A 13 11.46 1.65 9.90
N TYR A 14 10.80 1.30 8.80
CA TYR A 14 9.49 0.65 8.81
C TYR A 14 9.54 -0.82 9.26
N ASN A 15 10.73 -1.41 9.30
CA ASN A 15 10.95 -2.76 9.81
C ASN A 15 10.85 -2.84 11.34
N CYS A 16 11.61 -2.00 12.06
CA CYS A 16 11.70 -2.07 13.52
C CYS A 16 11.08 -0.87 14.25
N LYS A 17 10.58 0.13 13.51
CA LYS A 17 10.10 1.42 14.03
C LYS A 17 11.18 2.26 14.73
N GLY A 18 12.45 1.94 14.50
CA GLY A 18 13.58 2.74 14.96
C GLY A 18 13.91 3.90 14.02
N GLU A 19 14.71 4.83 14.48
CA GLU A 19 15.15 6.00 13.72
C GLU A 19 16.61 5.86 13.25
N GLY A 20 17.01 6.67 12.27
CA GLY A 20 18.40 6.87 11.86
C GLY A 20 18.97 5.87 10.85
N HIS A 21 18.18 4.90 10.38
CA HIS A 21 18.61 3.91 9.38
C HIS A 21 17.45 3.50 8.48
N MET A 22 17.78 3.02 7.27
CA MET A 22 16.78 2.53 6.33
C MET A 22 16.31 1.12 6.67
N SER A 23 15.08 0.74 6.29
CA SER A 23 14.54 -0.60 6.48
C SER A 23 15.41 -1.69 5.87
N LYS A 24 16.03 -1.41 4.70
CA LYS A 24 17.02 -2.30 4.04
C LYS A 24 18.31 -2.49 4.85
N GLN A 25 18.65 -1.55 5.73
CA GLN A 25 19.83 -1.60 6.60
C GLN A 25 19.50 -2.17 7.99
N CYS A 26 18.23 -2.47 8.26
CA CYS A 26 17.82 -2.97 9.56
C CYS A 26 18.36 -4.38 9.80
N THR A 27 19.03 -4.58 10.94
CA THR A 27 19.56 -5.90 11.35
C THR A 27 18.52 -6.77 12.06
N LYS A 28 17.36 -6.20 12.40
CA LYS A 28 16.26 -6.96 13.00
C LYS A 28 15.60 -7.85 11.93
N PRO A 29 15.02 -9.01 12.31
CA PRO A 29 14.23 -9.83 11.39
C PRO A 29 13.16 -9.01 10.67
N ARG A 30 12.78 -9.44 9.46
CA ARG A 30 11.73 -8.75 8.69
C ARG A 30 10.41 -8.73 9.47
N ARG A 31 9.81 -7.55 9.55
CA ARG A 31 8.48 -7.36 10.14
C ARG A 31 7.48 -8.20 9.38
N LYS A 32 6.59 -8.84 10.12
CA LYS A 32 5.45 -9.57 9.58
C LYS A 32 4.51 -8.58 8.86
N ARG A 33 3.89 -9.05 7.77
CA ARG A 33 2.86 -8.30 7.03
C ARG A 33 1.50 -8.41 7.72
N ASP A 34 1.43 -7.91 8.95
CA ASP A 34 0.19 -7.87 9.74
C ASP A 34 -0.60 -6.58 9.47
N ALA A 35 -1.82 -6.47 10.02
CA ALA A 35 -2.71 -5.33 9.80
C ALA A 35 -2.05 -3.96 10.07
N GLU A 36 -1.18 -3.84 11.08
CA GLU A 36 -0.45 -2.59 11.34
C GLU A 36 0.52 -2.21 10.21
N TRP A 37 1.20 -3.19 9.63
CA TRP A 37 2.09 -2.96 8.49
C TRP A 37 1.31 -2.45 7.27
N PHE A 38 0.12 -2.99 7.03
CA PHE A 38 -0.77 -2.50 5.97
C PHE A 38 -1.29 -1.09 6.26
N LYS A 39 -1.66 -0.79 7.51
CA LYS A 39 -2.07 0.56 7.92
C LYS A 39 -0.97 1.59 7.65
N ASP A 40 0.28 1.28 8.02
CA ASP A 40 1.43 2.14 7.73
C ASP A 40 1.56 2.43 6.24
N LYS A 41 1.42 1.41 5.38
CA LYS A 41 1.48 1.61 3.92
C LYS A 41 0.33 2.46 3.39
N VAL A 42 -0.90 2.19 3.80
CA VAL A 42 -2.08 2.96 3.35
C VAL A 42 -1.92 4.42 3.71
N LEU A 43 -1.41 4.74 4.91
CA LEU A 43 -1.14 6.12 5.32
C LEU A 43 -0.13 6.82 4.40
N LEU A 44 0.93 6.12 3.96
CA LEU A 44 1.90 6.69 3.03
C LEU A 44 1.35 6.86 1.61
N VAL A 45 0.58 5.89 1.10
CA VAL A 45 -0.10 6.03 -0.20
C VAL A 45 -1.06 7.21 -0.17
N GLN A 46 -1.82 7.38 0.92
CA GLN A 46 -2.71 8.52 1.09
C GLN A 46 -1.93 9.84 1.17
N ALA A 47 -0.80 9.86 1.87
CA ALA A 47 0.06 11.04 1.93
C ALA A 47 0.58 11.43 0.55
N GLN A 48 1.05 10.46 -0.25
CA GLN A 48 1.48 10.66 -1.63
C GLN A 48 0.33 11.15 -2.52
N ALA A 49 -0.85 10.57 -2.39
CA ALA A 49 -2.06 11.00 -3.11
C ALA A 49 -2.48 12.43 -2.74
N ASN A 50 -2.23 12.84 -1.48
CA ASN A 50 -2.47 14.20 -1.00
C ASN A 50 -1.36 15.18 -1.39
N GLY A 51 -0.42 14.78 -2.25
CA GLY A 51 0.66 15.64 -2.75
C GLY A 51 1.83 15.82 -1.78
N GLN A 52 1.92 15.00 -0.72
CA GLN A 52 3.11 15.02 0.12
C GLN A 52 4.28 14.35 -0.61
N VAL A 53 5.44 15.00 -0.59
CA VAL A 53 6.68 14.41 -1.08
C VAL A 53 7.17 13.39 -0.05
N LEU A 54 7.16 12.12 -0.44
CA LEU A 54 7.71 11.02 0.33
C LEU A 54 9.23 10.97 0.20
N GLN A 55 9.92 10.57 1.27
CA GLN A 55 11.36 10.34 1.25
C GLN A 55 11.72 8.96 0.66
N GLU A 56 13.01 8.74 0.41
CA GLU A 56 13.52 7.47 -0.15
C GLU A 56 13.06 6.25 0.65
N GLU A 57 13.18 6.26 1.98
CA GLU A 57 12.73 5.16 2.86
C GLU A 57 11.21 4.90 2.73
N GLU A 58 10.41 5.97 2.64
CA GLU A 58 8.95 5.85 2.50
C GLU A 58 8.59 5.24 1.13
N LEU A 59 9.30 5.65 0.07
CA LEU A 59 9.13 5.14 -1.28
C LEU A 59 9.59 3.68 -1.41
N GLU A 60 10.74 3.33 -0.82
CA GLU A 60 11.22 1.94 -0.75
C GLU A 60 10.25 1.05 0.02
N PHE A 61 9.74 1.55 1.16
CA PHE A 61 8.75 0.83 1.92
C PHE A 61 7.53 0.57 1.06
N LEU A 62 7.04 1.54 0.27
CA LEU A 62 5.93 1.33 -0.68
C LEU A 62 6.28 0.34 -1.82
N ALA A 63 7.51 0.36 -2.34
CA ALA A 63 7.94 -0.51 -3.44
C ALA A 63 7.86 -2.01 -3.11
N ASP A 64 7.97 -2.42 -1.85
CA ASP A 64 7.79 -3.82 -1.40
C ASP A 64 6.36 -4.36 -1.69
N LEU A 65 5.40 -3.46 -1.94
CA LEU A 65 4.04 -3.80 -2.34
C LEU A 65 3.95 -4.17 -3.86
N GLY A 66 4.89 -3.70 -4.67
CA GLY A 66 4.85 -3.72 -6.14
C GLY A 66 5.14 -5.06 -6.83
N THR A 67 5.22 -6.17 -6.09
CA THR A 67 5.44 -7.50 -6.69
C THR A 67 4.47 -8.59 -6.19
N ALA A 68 3.47 -8.25 -5.37
CA ALA A 68 2.47 -9.24 -4.93
C ALA A 68 1.03 -8.70 -4.72
N GLU A 69 0.69 -7.49 -5.17
CA GLU A 69 -0.70 -6.99 -5.14
C GLU A 69 -1.51 -7.39 -6.38
N SER A 70 -1.39 -8.66 -6.80
CA SER A 70 -2.42 -9.32 -7.62
C SER A 70 -3.34 -10.18 -6.73
N SER A 71 -3.51 -9.82 -5.45
CA SER A 71 -4.38 -10.58 -4.55
C SER A 71 -5.41 -9.71 -3.83
N SER A 72 -5.07 -8.49 -3.40
CA SER A 72 -6.07 -7.69 -2.68
C SER A 72 -7.19 -7.11 -3.58
N ASN A 73 -6.95 -6.95 -4.89
CA ASN A 73 -7.98 -6.63 -5.88
C ASN A 73 -8.75 -7.87 -6.38
N GLN A 74 -8.29 -9.09 -6.06
CA GLN A 74 -9.01 -10.32 -6.40
C GLN A 74 -10.16 -10.59 -5.41
N ILE A 75 -10.04 -10.12 -4.16
CA ILE A 75 -11.07 -10.35 -3.12
C ILE A 75 -12.33 -9.51 -3.35
N VAL A 76 -12.21 -8.34 -4.00
CA VAL A 76 -13.37 -7.46 -4.27
C VAL A 76 -14.10 -7.86 -5.57
N VAL A 77 -13.37 -8.35 -6.58
CA VAL A 77 -13.98 -8.72 -7.88
C VAL A 77 -14.75 -10.05 -7.81
N THR A 78 -14.32 -11.02 -6.99
CA THR A 78 -15.01 -12.32 -6.88
C THR A 78 -16.38 -12.23 -6.18
N ASN A 79 -16.61 -11.28 -5.29
CA ASN A 79 -17.89 -11.17 -4.57
C ASN A 79 -19.03 -10.63 -5.44
N ASN A 80 -18.73 -9.83 -6.47
CA ASN A 80 -19.74 -9.30 -7.38
C ASN A 80 -20.20 -10.35 -8.42
N ALA A 81 -19.32 -11.27 -8.83
CA ALA A 81 -19.63 -12.29 -9.83
C ALA A 81 -20.63 -13.36 -9.32
N ALA A 82 -20.72 -13.58 -8.01
CA ALA A 82 -21.66 -14.54 -7.42
C ALA A 82 -23.12 -14.05 -7.41
N TYR A 83 -23.36 -12.75 -7.64
CA TYR A 83 -24.71 -12.16 -7.72
C TYR A 83 -25.19 -11.87 -9.15
N GLN A 84 -24.34 -12.07 -10.16
CA GLN A 84 -24.70 -11.81 -11.56
C GLN A 84 -25.04 -13.06 -12.38
N ALA A 85 -25.06 -14.24 -11.75
CA ALA A 85 -25.33 -15.50 -12.47
C ALA A 85 -26.83 -15.87 -12.56
N ASP A 86 -27.73 -15.10 -11.95
CA ASP A 86 -29.16 -15.47 -11.84
C ASP A 86 -30.13 -14.57 -12.62
N ASP A 87 -29.68 -13.66 -13.49
CA ASP A 87 -30.59 -12.75 -14.23
C ASP A 87 -30.26 -12.64 -15.72
N LEU A 88 -30.07 -13.77 -16.43
CA LEU A 88 -29.92 -13.75 -17.89
C LEU A 88 -30.55 -14.95 -18.64
N ASP A 89 -31.59 -15.58 -18.07
CA ASP A 89 -32.34 -16.64 -18.77
C ASP A 89 -33.86 -16.49 -18.55
N ALA A 90 -34.51 -15.53 -19.22
CA ALA A 90 -35.97 -15.55 -19.45
C ALA A 90 -36.49 -14.52 -20.48
N TYR A 91 -35.80 -14.30 -21.61
CA TYR A 91 -36.50 -13.73 -22.77
C TYR A 91 -36.29 -14.61 -24.01
N ASP A 92 -37.06 -15.70 -23.97
CA ASP A 92 -37.77 -16.38 -25.06
C ASP A 92 -37.21 -16.20 -26.47
N SER A 93 -36.58 -17.27 -26.96
CA SER A 93 -36.42 -17.52 -28.40
C SER A 93 -37.80 -17.73 -29.04
N ASP A 94 -38.11 -16.84 -29.99
CA ASP A 94 -39.02 -16.99 -31.14
C ASP A 94 -40.54 -17.14 -30.92
N CYS A 95 -41.26 -16.04 -31.18
CA CYS A 95 -42.42 -16.01 -32.08
C CYS A 95 -42.44 -14.72 -32.92
#